data_AF-A0A967JBU4-F1
#
_entry.id   AF-A0A967JBU4-F1
#
_cell.length_a   1.000
_cell.length_b   1.000
_cell.length_c   1.000
_cell.angle_alpha   90.00
_cell.angle_beta   90.00
_cell.angle_gamma   90.00
#
_symmetry.space_group_name_H-M   'P 1'
#
loop_
_entity.id
_entity.type
_entity.pdbx_description
1 polymer ?
#
loop_
_entity_poly.entity_id
_entity_poly.type
_entity_poly.pdbx_seq_one_letter_code
_entity_poly.pdbx_strand_id
1 'polypeptide(L)'
;MLDARFYTVPAETANERLDEARLYDGYVRIREGRPRNPHLLVGSERGMISEPRFEYNERTADIALQVREGKAFRLMRNTGPATLGDVDAAHLWRASVVGEMLPTGGALTVATARAAGGDLPARILLAALLALAAVAFAGFGLGASRALPATAPTPAKVAVAFLPAAGVGLVLARLTPGIPLLGQISLAVLAAFVAVVLILRAAELGKLDADLAKKAEKRKKKKADD
;
A
#
# COMPACT_ATOMS: atom_id res chain seq x y z
N MET A 1 5.54 -29.35 -19.37
CA MET A 1 6.01 -27.95 -19.26
C MET A 1 5.76 -27.50 -17.83
N LEU A 2 6.64 -26.70 -17.23
CA LEU A 2 6.41 -26.18 -15.88
C LEU A 2 5.14 -25.32 -15.88
N ASP A 3 4.13 -25.69 -15.10
CA ASP A 3 2.83 -24.99 -15.02
C ASP A 3 2.90 -23.77 -14.07
N ALA A 4 3.96 -22.98 -14.22
CA ALA A 4 4.18 -21.76 -13.46
C ALA A 4 4.74 -20.66 -14.37
N ARG A 5 4.25 -19.44 -14.15
CA ARG A 5 4.71 -18.22 -14.78
C ARG A 5 5.40 -17.31 -13.77
N PHE A 6 6.40 -16.57 -14.24
CA PHE A 6 7.20 -15.64 -13.45
C PHE A 6 6.82 -14.20 -13.79
N TYR A 7 6.69 -13.37 -12.75
CA TYR A 7 6.23 -12.00 -12.85
C TYR A 7 7.18 -11.05 -12.09
N THR A 8 7.37 -9.85 -12.63
CA THR A 8 8.06 -8.73 -11.97
C THR A 8 7.13 -7.93 -11.07
N VAL A 9 5.84 -7.91 -11.41
CA VAL A 9 4.79 -7.14 -10.73
C VAL A 9 3.62 -8.09 -10.44
N PRO A 10 2.97 -8.01 -9.27
CA PRO A 10 1.82 -8.84 -8.96
C PRO A 10 0.67 -8.58 -9.95
N ALA A 11 -0.07 -9.64 -10.26
CA ALA A 11 -1.21 -9.58 -11.19
C ALA A 11 -2.46 -10.13 -10.48
N GLU A 12 -3.46 -9.26 -10.31
CA GLU A 12 -4.68 -9.54 -9.54
C GLU A 12 -5.77 -10.19 -10.39
N THR A 13 -5.80 -9.85 -11.69
CA THR A 13 -6.83 -10.32 -12.62
C THR A 13 -6.27 -11.25 -13.69
N ALA A 14 -7.16 -11.98 -14.39
CA ALA A 14 -6.75 -12.79 -15.53
C ALA A 14 -6.12 -11.96 -16.66
N ASN A 15 -6.62 -10.75 -16.91
CA ASN A 15 -6.07 -9.85 -17.94
C ASN A 15 -4.68 -9.33 -17.56
N GLU A 16 -4.46 -8.95 -16.30
CA GLU A 16 -3.13 -8.52 -15.84
C GLU A 16 -2.09 -9.64 -15.91
N ARG A 17 -2.50 -10.91 -15.82
CA ARG A 17 -1.59 -12.06 -15.99
C ARG A 17 -1.18 -12.31 -17.44
N LEU A 18 -1.88 -11.70 -18.39
CA LEU A 18 -1.56 -11.72 -19.81
C LEU A 18 -0.75 -10.50 -20.25
N ASP A 19 -0.59 -9.50 -19.38
CA ASP A 19 0.16 -8.28 -19.67
C ASP A 19 1.66 -8.57 -19.74
N GLU A 20 2.23 -8.48 -20.94
CA GLU A 20 3.65 -8.74 -21.22
C GLU A 20 4.58 -7.87 -20.39
N ALA A 21 4.17 -6.63 -20.06
CA ALA A 21 4.99 -5.70 -19.28
C ALA A 21 5.24 -6.18 -17.84
N ARG A 22 4.42 -7.10 -17.35
CA ARG A 22 4.52 -7.68 -15.98
C ARG A 22 5.26 -9.00 -15.96
N LEU A 23 5.49 -9.60 -17.12
CA LEU A 23 6.15 -10.89 -17.23
C LEU A 23 7.65 -10.72 -17.03
N TYR A 24 8.26 -11.65 -16.30
CA TYR A 24 9.70 -11.67 -16.13
C TYR A 24 10.38 -12.28 -17.36
N ASP A 25 11.45 -11.65 -17.83
CA ASP A 25 12.36 -12.19 -18.84
C ASP A 25 13.79 -12.18 -18.27
N GLY A 26 14.49 -13.31 -18.37
CA GLY A 26 15.86 -13.46 -17.89
C GLY A 26 16.14 -14.77 -17.18
N TYR A 27 17.14 -14.75 -16.29
CA TYR A 27 17.63 -15.93 -15.59
C TYR A 27 17.13 -16.01 -14.16
N VAL A 28 16.48 -17.11 -13.81
CA VAL A 28 16.02 -17.41 -12.46
C VAL A 28 16.93 -18.48 -11.86
N ARG A 29 17.72 -18.11 -10.86
CA ARG A 29 18.53 -19.05 -10.08
C ARG A 29 17.71 -19.55 -8.89
N ILE A 30 17.55 -20.87 -8.77
CA ILE A 30 16.88 -21.53 -7.66
C ILE A 30 17.94 -22.31 -6.87
N ARG A 31 18.00 -22.06 -5.56
CA ARG A 31 18.88 -22.79 -4.64
C ARG A 31 18.05 -23.21 -3.43
N GLU A 32 18.21 -24.45 -2.99
CA GLU A 32 17.47 -24.98 -1.84
C GLU A 32 15.94 -24.77 -1.99
N GLY A 33 15.45 -24.90 -3.23
CA GLY A 33 14.03 -24.77 -3.57
C GLY A 33 13.48 -23.35 -3.53
N ARG A 34 14.33 -22.32 -3.35
CA ARG A 34 13.91 -20.91 -3.33
C ARG A 34 14.57 -20.11 -4.46
N PRO A 35 13.86 -19.15 -5.06
CA PRO A 35 14.45 -18.24 -6.02
C PRO A 35 15.42 -17.29 -5.30
N ARG A 36 16.60 -17.06 -5.90
CA ARG A 36 17.61 -16.15 -5.33
C ARG A 36 17.15 -14.69 -5.40
N ASN A 37 16.30 -14.35 -6.38
CA ASN A 37 15.70 -13.03 -6.46
C ASN A 37 14.44 -13.00 -5.58
N PRO A 38 14.44 -12.27 -4.45
CA PRO A 38 13.31 -12.23 -3.52
C PRO A 38 12.11 -11.44 -4.09
N HIS A 39 12.30 -10.63 -5.13
CA HIS A 39 11.25 -9.85 -5.76
C HIS A 39 10.53 -10.59 -6.88
N LEU A 40 11.00 -11.79 -7.22
CA LEU A 40 10.41 -12.59 -8.27
C LEU A 40 9.12 -13.23 -7.77
N LEU A 41 8.01 -12.89 -8.42
CA LEU A 41 6.71 -13.45 -8.11
C LEU A 41 6.42 -14.62 -9.03
N VAL A 42 5.69 -15.61 -8.52
CA VAL A 42 5.35 -16.83 -9.26
C VAL A 42 3.84 -17.01 -9.21
N GLY A 43 3.24 -17.42 -10.31
CA GLY A 43 1.81 -17.69 -10.39
C GLY A 43 1.47 -18.76 -11.42
N SER A 44 0.29 -19.33 -11.31
CA SER A 44 -0.28 -20.28 -12.28
C SER A 44 -1.42 -19.62 -13.06
N GLU A 45 -2.08 -20.40 -13.91
CA GLU A 45 -3.33 -20.00 -14.56
C GLU A 45 -4.49 -19.78 -13.57
N ARG A 46 -4.38 -20.24 -12.33
CA ARG A 46 -5.42 -20.09 -11.30
C ARG A 46 -5.20 -18.88 -10.38
N GLY A 47 -3.96 -18.43 -10.20
CA GLY A 47 -3.64 -17.33 -9.31
C GLY A 47 -2.15 -17.25 -8.98
N MET A 48 -1.76 -16.26 -8.18
CA MET A 48 -0.39 -16.13 -7.71
C MET A 48 -0.09 -17.14 -6.59
N ILE A 49 1.17 -17.54 -6.45
CA ILE A 49 1.63 -18.51 -5.45
C ILE A 49 2.39 -17.75 -4.35
N SER A 50 1.95 -17.92 -3.11
CA SER A 50 2.64 -17.49 -1.90
C SER A 50 3.76 -18.48 -1.56
N GLU A 51 4.90 -17.96 -1.13
CA GLU A 51 6.07 -18.74 -0.70
C GLU A 51 6.41 -19.92 -1.65
N PRO A 52 6.63 -19.65 -2.95
CA PRO A 52 6.85 -20.71 -3.93
C PRO A 52 8.10 -21.53 -3.58
N ARG A 53 7.92 -22.84 -3.45
CA ARG A 53 8.99 -23.83 -3.32
C ARG A 53 9.13 -24.61 -4.61
N PHE A 54 10.34 -24.64 -5.13
CA PHE A 54 10.66 -25.31 -6.38
C PHE A 54 11.19 -26.71 -6.10
N GLU A 55 10.61 -27.68 -6.80
CA GLU A 55 11.02 -29.08 -6.75
C GLU A 55 11.46 -29.53 -8.14
N TYR A 56 12.40 -30.46 -8.19
CA TYR A 56 12.87 -31.14 -9.39
C TYR A 56 12.99 -32.63 -9.09
N ASN A 57 12.23 -33.47 -9.80
CA ASN A 57 12.10 -34.90 -9.47
C ASN A 57 11.71 -35.14 -8.00
N GLU A 58 10.68 -34.44 -7.50
CA GLU A 58 10.15 -34.58 -6.13
C GLU A 58 11.18 -34.27 -5.01
N ARG A 59 12.24 -33.54 -5.35
CA ARG A 59 13.26 -33.09 -4.41
C ARG A 59 13.45 -31.59 -4.51
N THR A 60 13.88 -30.98 -3.41
CA THR A 60 14.25 -29.57 -3.36
C THR A 60 15.18 -29.20 -4.51
N ALA A 61 14.76 -28.24 -5.34
CA ALA A 61 15.48 -27.91 -6.56
C ALA A 61 16.74 -27.06 -6.29
N ASP A 62 17.83 -27.39 -6.99
CA ASP A 62 19.02 -26.54 -7.18
C ASP A 62 19.33 -26.47 -8.68
N ILE A 63 18.64 -25.55 -9.35
CA ILE A 63 18.62 -25.41 -10.81
C ILE A 63 18.64 -23.92 -11.19
N ALA A 64 18.98 -23.63 -12.45
CA ALA A 64 18.71 -22.34 -13.04
C ALA A 64 17.69 -22.51 -14.18
N LEU A 65 16.80 -21.54 -14.34
CA LEU A 65 15.81 -21.51 -15.40
C LEU A 65 16.07 -20.27 -16.26
N GLN A 66 15.97 -20.42 -17.58
CA GLN A 66 15.84 -19.29 -18.49
C GLN A 66 14.36 -19.09 -18.77
N VAL A 67 13.91 -17.87 -18.51
CA VAL A 67 12.51 -17.47 -18.60
C VAL A 67 12.39 -16.43 -19.71
N ARG A 68 11.37 -16.59 -20.56
CA ARG A 68 10.98 -15.63 -21.58
C ARG A 68 9.47 -15.48 -21.54
N GLU A 69 8.97 -14.25 -21.58
CA GLU A 69 7.53 -13.98 -21.45
C GLU A 69 6.93 -14.70 -20.22
N GLY A 70 7.66 -14.68 -19.11
CA GLY A 70 7.26 -15.32 -17.86
C GLY A 70 7.24 -16.85 -17.89
N LYS A 71 7.53 -17.52 -19.01
CA LYS A 71 7.57 -18.99 -19.10
C LYS A 71 9.00 -19.50 -19.09
N ALA A 72 9.28 -20.50 -18.27
CA ALA A 72 10.54 -21.21 -18.33
C ALA A 72 10.61 -22.05 -19.62
N PHE A 73 11.63 -21.83 -20.44
CA PHE A 73 11.84 -22.56 -21.69
C PHE A 73 13.16 -23.33 -21.71
N ARG A 74 14.07 -23.07 -20.79
CA ARG A 74 15.34 -23.79 -20.64
C ARG A 74 15.64 -24.06 -19.18
N LEU A 75 16.16 -25.25 -18.89
CA LEU A 75 16.61 -25.65 -17.56
C LEU A 75 18.12 -25.87 -17.60
N MET A 76 18.84 -25.28 -16.68
CA MET A 76 20.28 -25.48 -16.52
C MET A 76 20.53 -26.11 -15.17
N ARG A 77 21.23 -27.23 -15.15
CA ARG A 77 21.58 -27.93 -13.90
C ARG A 77 23.07 -27.84 -13.66
N ASN A 78 23.44 -27.86 -12.40
CA ASN A 78 24.83 -28.08 -12.04
C ASN A 78 25.27 -29.49 -12.52
N THR A 79 26.15 -29.55 -13.52
CA THR A 79 26.72 -30.81 -14.04
C THR A 79 28.17 -31.02 -13.59
N GLY A 80 28.74 -30.09 -12.83
CA GLY A 80 30.10 -30.16 -12.31
C GLY A 80 30.49 -28.88 -11.56
N PRO A 81 31.58 -28.87 -10.78
CA PRO A 81 31.91 -27.84 -9.79
C PRO A 81 31.99 -26.38 -10.30
N ALA A 82 32.01 -26.14 -11.61
CA ALA A 82 32.03 -24.79 -12.19
C ALA A 82 31.19 -24.63 -13.47
N THR A 83 30.32 -25.57 -13.84
CA THR A 83 29.59 -25.52 -15.12
C THR A 83 28.10 -25.83 -14.96
N LEU A 84 27.27 -24.88 -15.42
CA LEU A 84 25.85 -25.12 -15.66
C LEU A 84 25.71 -25.86 -16.99
N GLY A 85 25.38 -27.15 -16.91
CA GLY A 85 25.03 -27.94 -18.08
C GLY A 85 23.62 -27.58 -18.54
N ASP A 86 23.48 -27.32 -19.84
CA ASP A 86 22.19 -27.14 -20.47
C ASP A 86 21.42 -28.46 -20.45
N VAL A 87 20.20 -28.44 -19.91
CA VAL A 87 19.29 -29.57 -19.90
C VAL A 87 18.16 -29.25 -20.85
N ASP A 88 17.92 -30.15 -21.79
CA ASP A 88 16.88 -30.00 -22.80
C ASP A 88 15.53 -29.61 -22.16
N ALA A 89 14.81 -28.69 -22.82
CA ALA A 89 13.50 -28.18 -22.43
C ALA A 89 12.47 -29.31 -22.21
N ALA A 90 12.68 -30.46 -22.88
CA ALA A 90 11.94 -31.69 -22.66
C ALA A 90 11.98 -32.20 -21.20
N HIS A 91 12.85 -31.69 -20.33
CA HIS A 91 12.93 -32.05 -18.91
C HIS A 91 12.24 -31.07 -17.96
N LEU A 92 11.68 -29.97 -18.47
CA LEU A 92 10.99 -28.98 -17.65
C LEU A 92 9.75 -29.53 -16.94
N TRP A 93 9.14 -30.61 -17.44
CA TRP A 93 8.00 -31.27 -16.78
C TRP A 93 8.37 -31.90 -15.43
N ARG A 94 9.67 -32.14 -15.18
CA ARG A 94 10.17 -32.66 -13.89
C ARG A 94 10.29 -31.59 -12.82
N ALA A 95 10.23 -30.32 -13.23
CA ALA A 95 10.18 -29.20 -12.30
C ALA A 95 8.73 -28.91 -11.92
N SER A 96 8.47 -28.68 -10.65
CA SER A 96 7.18 -28.27 -10.11
C SER A 96 7.35 -27.11 -9.12
N VAL A 97 6.29 -26.33 -8.94
CA VAL A 97 6.23 -25.29 -7.91
C VAL A 97 5.12 -25.66 -6.96
N VAL A 98 5.44 -25.72 -5.67
CA VAL A 98 4.52 -25.99 -4.58
C VAL A 98 4.41 -24.73 -3.72
N GLY A 99 3.20 -24.35 -3.34
CA GLY A 99 2.96 -23.20 -2.47
C GLY A 99 1.48 -22.96 -2.29
N GLU A 100 1.15 -22.06 -1.38
CA GLU A 100 -0.24 -21.68 -1.12
C GLU A 100 -0.71 -20.68 -2.17
N MET A 101 -1.91 -20.85 -2.72
CA MET A 101 -2.43 -19.91 -3.72
C MET A 101 -2.92 -18.64 -3.03
N LEU A 102 -2.43 -17.47 -3.45
CA LEU A 102 -2.86 -16.20 -2.90
C LEU A 102 -4.31 -15.88 -3.31
N PRO A 103 -5.11 -15.30 -2.41
CA PRO A 103 -6.44 -14.80 -2.75
C PRO A 103 -6.35 -13.71 -3.83
N THR A 104 -7.34 -13.66 -4.72
CA THR A 104 -7.38 -12.72 -5.87
C THR A 104 -7.82 -11.31 -5.46
N GLY A 105 -7.64 -10.33 -6.37
CA GLY A 105 -8.04 -8.93 -6.16
C GLY A 105 -7.19 -8.19 -5.11
N GLY A 106 -7.76 -7.20 -4.43
CA GLY A 106 -7.04 -6.35 -3.46
C GLY A 106 -6.44 -7.10 -2.24
N ALA A 107 -6.86 -8.33 -1.98
CA ALA A 107 -6.21 -9.18 -0.98
C ALA A 107 -4.81 -9.63 -1.44
N LEU A 108 -4.58 -9.73 -2.76
CA LEU A 108 -3.29 -10.02 -3.36
C LEU A 108 -2.31 -8.87 -3.19
N THR A 109 -2.72 -7.62 -3.43
CA THR A 109 -1.85 -6.45 -3.21
C THR A 109 -1.44 -6.33 -1.76
N VAL A 110 -2.33 -6.62 -0.81
CA VAL A 110 -2.00 -6.62 0.63
C VAL A 110 -1.07 -7.78 1.00
N ALA A 111 -1.30 -8.98 0.45
CA ALA A 111 -0.46 -10.14 0.72
C ALA A 111 0.94 -10.03 0.07
N THR A 112 1.01 -9.50 -1.15
CA THR A 112 2.26 -9.25 -1.87
C THR A 112 3.05 -8.10 -1.25
N ALA A 113 2.38 -7.02 -0.80
CA ALA A 113 3.03 -5.97 -0.01
C ALA A 113 3.56 -6.47 1.35
N ARG A 114 2.90 -7.47 1.97
CA ARG A 114 3.42 -8.14 3.18
C ARG A 114 4.61 -9.06 2.87
N ALA A 115 4.52 -9.85 1.80
CA ALA A 115 5.55 -10.81 1.42
C ALA A 115 6.81 -10.12 0.86
N ALA A 116 6.65 -9.00 0.14
CA ALA A 116 7.76 -8.22 -0.42
C ALA A 116 8.55 -7.42 0.62
N GLY A 117 8.30 -7.61 1.92
CA GLY A 117 9.00 -6.89 2.98
C GLY A 117 8.83 -5.37 2.88
N GLY A 118 7.69 -4.91 2.34
CA GLY A 118 7.33 -3.50 2.11
C GLY A 118 7.48 -2.68 3.38
N ASP A 119 8.65 -2.07 3.44
CA ASP A 119 9.41 -1.62 4.59
C ASP A 119 8.61 -0.63 5.46
N LEU A 120 8.71 -0.79 6.78
CA LEU A 120 8.16 0.08 7.82
C LEU A 120 8.11 1.59 7.45
N PRO A 121 9.13 2.20 6.79
CA PRO A 121 9.08 3.60 6.36
C PRO A 121 7.94 3.95 5.39
N ALA A 122 7.55 3.08 4.45
CA ALA A 122 6.43 3.36 3.55
C ALA A 122 5.10 3.43 4.33
N ARG A 123 4.96 2.61 5.38
CA ARG A 123 3.80 2.62 6.28
C ARG A 123 3.79 3.86 7.17
N ILE A 124 4.96 4.27 7.66
CA ILE A 124 5.14 5.50 8.44
C ILE A 124 4.82 6.73 7.58
N LEU A 125 5.28 6.77 6.33
CA LEU A 125 5.04 7.87 5.41
C LEU A 125 3.57 7.96 5.01
N LEU A 126 2.92 6.83 4.74
CA LEU A 126 1.48 6.77 4.54
C LEU A 126 0.72 7.24 5.79
N ALA A 127 1.10 6.78 6.98
CA ALA A 127 0.48 7.21 8.24
C ALA A 127 0.66 8.72 8.47
N ALA A 128 1.83 9.28 8.15
CA ALA A 128 2.12 10.70 8.23
C ALA A 128 1.25 11.51 7.24
N LEU A 129 1.10 11.05 6.00
CA LEU A 129 0.23 11.68 5.01
C LEU A 129 -1.25 11.65 5.44
N LEU A 130 -1.72 10.53 5.99
CA LEU A 130 -3.08 10.41 6.51
C LEU A 130 -3.31 11.33 7.72
N ALA A 131 -2.33 11.45 8.61
CA ALA A 131 -2.38 12.39 9.74
C ALA A 131 -2.41 13.84 9.26
N LEU A 132 -1.58 14.20 8.27
CA LEU A 132 -1.56 15.54 7.69
C LEU A 132 -2.90 15.90 7.03
N ALA A 133 -3.46 14.96 6.27
CA ALA A 133 -4.77 15.12 5.65
C ALA A 133 -5.86 15.31 6.72
N ALA A 134 -5.85 14.50 7.78
CA ALA A 134 -6.80 14.63 8.89
C ALA A 134 -6.72 16.03 9.55
N VAL A 135 -5.53 16.56 9.76
CA VAL A 135 -5.34 17.92 10.31
C VAL A 135 -5.87 18.98 9.34
N ALA A 136 -5.60 18.86 8.05
CA ALA A 136 -6.10 19.81 7.05
C ALA A 136 -7.63 19.83 6.98
N PHE A 137 -8.28 18.65 6.98
CA PHE A 137 -9.74 18.54 6.98
C PHE A 137 -10.36 19.07 8.28
N ALA A 138 -9.75 18.80 9.42
CA ALA A 138 -10.24 19.32 10.70
C ALA A 138 -10.07 20.85 10.81
N GLY A 139 -8.97 21.39 10.29
CA GLY A 139 -8.76 22.83 10.16
C GLY A 139 -9.80 23.48 9.25
N PHE A 140 -10.13 22.84 8.12
CA PHE A 140 -11.19 23.30 7.23
C PHE A 140 -12.58 23.27 7.90
N GLY A 141 -12.92 22.20 8.62
CA GLY A 141 -14.18 22.10 9.36
C GLY A 141 -14.31 23.16 10.47
N LEU A 142 -13.23 23.45 11.18
CA LEU A 142 -13.19 24.53 12.17
C LEU A 142 -13.30 25.92 11.53
N GLY A 143 -12.62 26.15 10.40
CA GLY A 143 -12.76 27.38 9.62
C GLY A 143 -14.20 27.60 9.15
N ALA A 144 -14.82 26.56 8.59
CA ALA A 144 -16.20 26.59 8.12
C ALA A 144 -17.21 26.85 9.26
N SER A 145 -17.01 26.24 10.44
CA SER A 145 -17.89 26.48 11.59
C SER A 145 -17.73 27.88 12.18
N ARG A 146 -16.55 28.51 12.06
CA ARG A 146 -16.31 29.91 12.44
C ARG A 146 -16.83 30.93 11.43
N ALA A 147 -17.00 30.54 10.16
CA ALA A 147 -17.62 31.37 9.14
C ALA A 147 -19.15 31.49 9.30
N LEU A 148 -19.78 30.65 10.11
CA LEU A 148 -21.20 30.76 10.42
C LEU A 148 -21.49 31.97 11.31
N PRO A 149 -22.63 32.65 11.12
CA PRO A 149 -23.03 33.77 11.95
C PRO A 149 -23.16 33.35 13.43
N ALA A 150 -22.88 34.29 14.34
CA ALA A 150 -22.87 34.03 15.79
C ALA A 150 -24.21 33.48 16.31
N THR A 151 -25.31 33.88 15.66
CA THR A 151 -26.69 33.45 15.93
C THR A 151 -27.01 32.01 15.52
N ALA A 152 -26.12 31.33 14.79
CA ALA A 152 -26.34 29.95 14.40
C ALA A 152 -26.32 29.03 15.63
N PRO A 153 -27.28 28.10 15.74
CA PRO A 153 -27.37 27.18 16.87
C PRO A 153 -26.14 26.27 16.94
N THR A 154 -25.66 25.98 18.15
CA THR A 154 -24.51 25.11 18.44
C THR A 154 -24.52 23.77 17.67
N PRO A 155 -25.65 23.04 17.55
CA PRO A 155 -25.68 21.81 16.74
C PRO A 155 -25.38 22.03 15.27
N ALA A 156 -25.73 23.18 14.67
CA ALA A 156 -25.42 23.49 13.28
C ALA A 156 -23.93 23.78 13.08
N LYS A 157 -23.28 24.46 14.04
CA LYS A 157 -21.84 24.69 14.01
C LYS A 157 -21.06 23.38 14.13
N VAL A 158 -21.53 22.46 14.97
CA VAL A 158 -20.96 21.11 15.10
C VAL A 158 -21.18 20.30 13.81
N ALA A 159 -22.39 20.30 13.24
CA ALA A 159 -22.66 19.59 11.99
C ALA A 159 -21.78 20.06 10.82
N VAL A 160 -21.56 21.37 10.70
CA VAL A 160 -20.67 21.94 9.66
C VAL A 160 -19.19 21.61 9.91
N ALA A 161 -18.76 21.47 11.16
CA ALA A 161 -17.41 21.02 11.47
C ALA A 161 -17.14 19.57 11.03
N PHE A 162 -18.18 18.72 11.01
CA PHE A 162 -18.08 17.32 10.60
C PHE A 162 -18.34 17.07 9.10
N LEU A 163 -18.81 18.07 8.36
CA LEU A 163 -19.10 17.98 6.92
C LEU A 163 -17.93 17.44 6.07
N PRO A 164 -16.66 17.85 6.30
CA PRO A 164 -15.51 17.29 5.58
C PRO A 164 -15.30 15.80 5.85
N ALA A 165 -15.50 15.35 7.09
CA ALA A 165 -15.41 13.94 7.46
C ALA A 165 -16.53 13.11 6.81
N ALA A 166 -17.75 13.66 6.74
CA ALA A 166 -18.86 13.03 6.05
C ALA A 166 -18.62 12.93 4.53
N GLY A 167 -18.05 13.97 3.91
CA GLY A 167 -17.67 13.97 2.49
C GLY A 167 -16.61 12.93 2.17
N VAL A 168 -15.58 12.79 3.01
CA VAL A 168 -14.56 11.74 2.89
C VAL A 168 -15.21 10.35 3.02
N GLY A 169 -16.10 10.14 3.99
CA GLY A 169 -16.83 8.88 4.14
C GLY A 169 -17.66 8.51 2.90
N LEU A 170 -18.34 9.49 2.30
CA LEU A 170 -19.17 9.30 1.10
C LEU A 170 -18.34 9.00 -0.15
N VAL A 171 -17.22 9.72 -0.34
CA VAL A 171 -16.30 9.47 -1.47
C VAL A 171 -15.68 8.08 -1.35
N LEU A 172 -15.22 7.70 -0.16
CA LEU A 172 -14.64 6.38 0.08
C LEU A 172 -15.65 5.24 -0.08
N ALA A 173 -16.93 5.46 0.26
CA ALA A 173 -18.00 4.49 0.09
C ALA A 173 -18.43 4.28 -1.38
N ARG A 174 -18.23 5.28 -2.26
CA ARG A 174 -18.71 5.22 -3.65
C ARG A 174 -17.66 4.85 -4.70
N LEU A 175 -16.36 5.04 -4.43
CA LEU A 175 -15.38 5.15 -5.52
C LEU A 175 -14.34 4.05 -5.70
N THR A 176 -14.21 3.03 -4.85
CA THR A 176 -13.14 2.03 -5.10
C THR A 176 -13.42 0.64 -4.54
N PRO A 177 -13.79 -0.35 -5.37
CA PRO A 177 -13.49 -1.74 -5.08
C PRO A 177 -11.97 -1.92 -5.17
N GLY A 178 -11.27 -1.92 -4.04
CA GLY A 178 -9.81 -2.16 -4.00
C GLY A 178 -9.01 -1.44 -2.93
N ILE A 179 -9.53 -0.39 -2.28
CA ILE A 179 -8.88 0.19 -1.09
C ILE A 179 -9.27 -0.66 0.12
N PRO A 180 -8.33 -1.19 0.93
CA PRO A 180 -8.66 -2.03 2.07
C PRO A 180 -9.53 -1.23 3.05
N LEU A 181 -10.69 -1.78 3.38
CA LEU A 181 -11.70 -1.24 4.31
C LEU A 181 -11.06 -0.64 5.59
N LEU A 182 -9.99 -1.28 6.08
CA LEU A 182 -9.20 -0.86 7.23
C LEU A 182 -8.54 0.51 7.07
N GLY A 183 -7.98 0.84 5.91
CA GLY A 183 -7.34 2.15 5.66
C GLY A 183 -8.36 3.29 5.67
N GLN A 184 -9.55 3.03 5.14
CA GLN A 184 -10.66 3.98 5.12
C GLN A 184 -11.21 4.25 6.52
N ILE A 185 -11.43 3.18 7.30
CA ILE A 185 -11.87 3.27 8.70
C ILE A 185 -10.81 4.01 9.53
N SER A 186 -9.52 3.72 9.32
CA SER A 186 -8.41 4.38 10.02
C SER A 186 -8.42 5.89 9.78
N LEU A 187 -8.55 6.33 8.53
CA LEU A 187 -8.58 7.76 8.20
C LEU A 187 -9.81 8.46 8.79
N ALA A 188 -10.99 7.82 8.72
CA ALA A 188 -12.22 8.36 9.26
C ALA A 188 -12.16 8.53 10.79
N VAL A 189 -11.64 7.52 11.50
CA VAL A 189 -11.42 7.56 12.95
C VAL A 189 -10.39 8.63 13.32
N LEU A 190 -9.30 8.74 12.56
CA LEU A 190 -8.25 9.72 12.83
C LEU A 190 -8.73 11.15 12.59
N ALA A 191 -9.47 11.40 11.52
CA ALA A 191 -10.10 12.69 11.24
C ALA A 191 -11.12 13.07 12.33
N ALA A 192 -11.96 12.13 12.76
CA ALA A 192 -12.90 12.34 13.85
C ALA A 192 -12.18 12.66 15.18
N PHE A 193 -11.13 11.92 15.51
CA PHE A 193 -10.35 12.14 16.73
C PHE A 193 -9.65 13.49 16.73
N VAL A 194 -9.00 13.86 15.61
CA VAL A 194 -8.33 15.16 15.46
C VAL A 194 -9.35 16.31 15.51
N ALA A 195 -10.52 16.16 14.90
CA ALA A 195 -11.60 17.14 14.99
C ALA A 195 -12.08 17.33 16.45
N VAL A 196 -12.27 16.23 17.21
CA VAL A 196 -12.66 16.30 18.63
C VAL A 196 -11.57 16.98 19.47
N VAL A 197 -10.30 16.62 19.28
CA VAL A 197 -9.18 17.24 20.00
C VAL A 197 -9.10 18.74 19.72
N LEU A 198 -9.25 19.15 18.45
CA LEU A 198 -9.24 20.56 18.08
C LEU A 198 -10.45 21.32 18.62
N ILE A 199 -11.65 20.72 18.66
CA ILE A 199 -12.83 21.32 19.30
C ILE A 199 -12.60 21.51 20.80
N LEU A 200 -12.05 20.49 21.49
CA LEU A 200 -11.74 20.57 22.93
C LEU A 200 -10.67 21.63 23.24
N ARG A 201 -9.69 21.81 22.34
CA ARG A 201 -8.62 22.82 22.46
C ARG A 201 -9.00 24.18 21.86
N ALA A 202 -10.16 24.33 21.22
CA ALA A 202 -10.58 25.58 20.57
C ALA A 202 -10.73 26.74 21.58
N ALA A 203 -11.09 26.44 22.83
CA ALA A 203 -11.18 27.42 23.91
C ALA A 203 -9.80 27.97 24.33
N GLU A 204 -8.74 27.16 24.23
CA GLU A 204 -7.37 27.58 24.52
C GLU A 204 -6.79 28.40 23.36
N LEU A 205 -7.07 28.01 22.11
CA LEU A 205 -6.72 28.78 20.92
C LEU A 205 -7.39 30.18 20.92
N GLY A 206 -8.65 30.28 21.35
CA GLY A 206 -9.33 31.57 21.49
C GLY A 206 -8.69 32.48 22.54
N LYS A 207 -8.12 31.92 23.62
CA LYS A 207 -7.36 32.70 24.61
C LYS A 207 -6.03 33.18 24.05
N LEU A 208 -5.35 32.35 23.26
CA LEU A 208 -4.10 32.72 22.58
C LEU A 208 -4.31 33.85 21.57
N ASP A 209 -5.37 33.80 20.76
CA ASP A 209 -5.70 34.84 19.79
C ASP A 209 -6.04 36.18 20.49
N ALA A 210 -6.79 36.12 21.61
CA ALA A 210 -7.09 37.30 22.41
C ALA A 210 -5.84 37.94 23.04
N ASP A 211 -4.88 37.12 23.48
CA ASP A 211 -3.61 37.60 24.03
C ASP A 211 -2.68 38.18 22.95
N LEU A 212 -2.66 37.59 21.76
CA LEU A 212 -1.93 38.13 20.61
C LEU A 212 -2.52 39.46 20.14
N ALA A 213 -3.85 39.59 20.09
CA ALA A 213 -4.52 40.84 19.76
C ALA A 213 -4.20 41.95 20.78
N LYS A 214 -4.25 41.65 22.09
CA LYS A 214 -3.87 42.60 23.15
C LYS A 214 -2.40 43.02 23.07
N LYS A 215 -1.49 42.09 22.73
CA LYS A 215 -0.06 42.41 22.53
C LYS A 215 0.16 43.27 21.29
N ALA A 216 -0.57 43.02 20.20
CA ALA A 216 -0.51 43.84 18.99
C ALA A 216 -1.02 45.26 19.23
N GLU A 217 -2.10 45.41 20.00
CA GLU A 217 -2.67 46.71 20.37
C GLU A 217 -1.75 47.52 21.29
N LYS A 218 -1.11 46.87 22.28
CA LYS A 218 -0.07 47.49 23.12
C LYS A 218 1.15 47.95 22.31
N ARG A 219 1.57 47.16 21.31
CA ARG A 219 2.68 47.55 20.41
C ARG A 219 2.33 48.74 19.51
N LYS A 220 1.07 48.87 19.08
CA LYS A 220 0.60 50.04 18.33
C LYS A 220 0.58 51.30 19.20
N LYS A 221 0.07 51.22 20.44
CA LYS A 221 0.08 52.36 21.37
C LYS A 221 1.51 52.82 21.70
N LYS A 222 2.42 51.88 21.97
CA LYS A 222 3.83 52.21 22.27
C LYS A 222 4.57 52.89 21.11
N LYS A 223 4.15 52.66 19.86
CA LYS A 223 4.70 53.32 18.66
C LYS A 223 4.07 54.69 18.37
N ALA A 224 2.99 55.05 19.04
CA ALA A 224 2.31 56.34 18.87
C ALA A 224 2.76 57.37 19.93
N ASP A 225 3.43 56.92 20.99
CA ASP A 225 3.96 57.76 22.08
C ASP A 225 5.47 58.04 21.96
N ASP A 226 6.15 57.47 20.94
CA ASP A 226 7.53 57.78 20.51
C ASP A 226 7.50 58.65 19.25
#